data_AF-A0A2K3J7B9-F1
#
_entry.id   AF-A0A2K3J7B9-F1
#
_cell.length_a   1.000
_cell.length_b   1.000
_cell.length_c   1.000
_cell.angle_alpha   90.00
_cell.angle_beta   90.00
_cell.angle_gamma   90.00
#
_symmetry.space_group_name_H-M   'P 1'
#
loop_
_entity.id
_entity.type
_entity.pdbx_description
1 polymer ?
#
loop_
_entity_poly.entity_id
_entity_poly.type
_entity_poly.pdbx_seq_one_letter_code
_entity_poly.pdbx_strand_id
1 'polypeptide(L)'
;MYEILEKRTLSDNVKLMKVKAPLIARKALAGQFIILRIDEEGERIPLTIADYDRKKGTITVIFMEVGKTTKQLGTLKVGDKLLNFAGPLGVASEIEKYGTCIMIGGGVGIAPLYPIVRELKKAGNHVISILGARNKSLLMLEKEIEEFSDELHICTDD
;
A
#
# COMPACT_ATOMS: atom_id res chain seq x y z
N MET A 1 15.38 2.10 14.55
CA MET A 1 15.35 1.40 13.24
C MET A 1 14.09 0.55 13.17
N TYR A 2 13.56 0.32 11.97
CA TYR A 2 12.26 -0.30 11.73
C TYR A 2 12.43 -1.63 11.01
N GLU A 3 12.02 -2.72 11.66
CA GLU A 3 12.27 -4.09 11.20
C GLU A 3 11.27 -4.54 10.14
N ILE A 4 11.78 -5.22 9.11
CA ILE A 4 10.99 -5.86 8.06
C ILE A 4 10.52 -7.22 8.57
N LEU A 5 9.21 -7.37 8.72
CA LEU A 5 8.59 -8.59 9.25
C LEU A 5 8.12 -9.54 8.13
N GLU A 6 7.80 -9.00 6.97
CA GLU A 6 7.33 -9.79 5.82
C GLU A 6 7.76 -9.10 4.53
N LYS A 7 8.08 -9.90 3.51
CA LYS A 7 8.33 -9.44 2.16
C LYS A 7 7.73 -10.41 1.16
N ARG A 8 6.99 -9.90 0.18
CA ARG A 8 6.46 -10.67 -0.95
C ARG A 8 6.78 -9.99 -2.27
N THR A 9 7.06 -10.78 -3.30
CA THR A 9 7.07 -10.30 -4.68
C THR A 9 5.64 -10.42 -5.21
N LEU A 10 5.03 -9.30 -5.60
CA LEU A 10 3.68 -9.29 -6.17
C LEU A 10 3.72 -9.48 -7.69
N SER A 11 4.72 -8.87 -8.34
CA SER A 11 5.07 -9.05 -9.74
C SER A 11 6.58 -8.82 -9.92
N ASP A 12 7.11 -8.97 -11.13
CA ASP A 12 8.55 -8.91 -11.44
C ASP A 12 9.27 -7.75 -10.72
N ASN A 13 8.71 -6.55 -10.78
CA ASN A 13 9.28 -5.34 -10.22
C ASN A 13 8.47 -4.73 -9.05
N VAL A 14 7.40 -5.37 -8.58
CA VAL A 14 6.58 -4.86 -7.47
C VAL A 14 6.76 -5.72 -6.22
N LYS A 15 7.15 -5.09 -5.12
CA LYS A 15 7.36 -5.74 -3.82
C LYS A 15 6.39 -5.19 -2.78
N LEU A 16 5.89 -6.08 -1.95
CA LEU A 16 5.19 -5.78 -0.70
C LEU A 16 6.17 -5.97 0.46
N MET A 17 6.18 -5.02 1.39
CA MET A 17 6.99 -5.07 2.60
C MET A 17 6.15 -4.69 3.81
N LYS A 18 6.12 -5.55 4.83
CA LYS A 18 5.50 -5.28 6.12
C LYS A 18 6.56 -4.89 7.13
N VAL A 19 6.39 -3.74 7.75
CA VAL A 19 7.38 -3.11 8.63
C VAL A 19 6.77 -2.91 10.03
N LYS A 20 7.54 -3.25 11.07
CA LYS A 20 7.16 -3.01 12.46
C LYS A 20 7.26 -1.52 12.78
N ALA A 21 6.11 -0.86 12.90
CA ALA A 21 6.01 0.58 13.14
C ALA A 21 4.78 0.90 14.02
N PRO A 22 4.75 0.49 15.30
CA PRO A 22 3.54 0.52 16.13
C PRO A 22 2.95 1.92 16.33
N LEU A 23 3.80 2.94 16.47
CA LEU A 23 3.36 4.33 16.64
C LEU A 23 2.66 4.87 15.39
N ILE A 24 3.12 4.45 14.21
CA ILE A 24 2.56 4.83 12.91
C ILE A 24 1.26 4.06 12.68
N ALA A 25 1.29 2.73 12.85
CA ALA A 25 0.14 1.86 12.67
C ALA A 25 -1.05 2.29 13.53
N ARG A 26 -0.81 2.77 14.76
CA ARG A 26 -1.85 3.28 15.65
C ARG A 26 -2.59 4.50 15.08
N LYS A 27 -1.91 5.36 14.32
CA LYS A 27 -2.42 6.64 13.82
C LYS A 27 -2.74 6.67 12.32
N ALA A 28 -2.28 5.68 11.55
CA ALA A 28 -2.43 5.66 10.10
C ALA A 28 -3.89 5.63 9.66
N LEU A 29 -4.23 6.48 8.70
CA LEU A 29 -5.53 6.54 8.03
C LEU A 29 -5.34 6.32 6.52
N ALA A 30 -6.43 5.95 5.83
CA ALA A 30 -6.43 5.80 4.37
C ALA A 30 -6.00 7.10 3.68
N GLY A 31 -5.27 6.97 2.57
CA GLY A 31 -4.71 8.11 1.81
C GLY A 31 -3.37 8.66 2.33
N GLN A 32 -2.90 8.22 3.49
CA GLN A 32 -1.64 8.68 4.07
C GLN A 32 -0.41 7.90 3.58
N PHE A 33 0.76 8.51 3.73
CA PHE A 33 2.04 7.93 3.32
C PHE A 33 3.11 8.02 4.42
N ILE A 34 4.26 7.41 4.19
CA ILE A 34 5.45 7.53 5.02
C ILE A 34 6.63 8.05 4.21
N ILE A 35 7.64 8.60 4.89
CA ILE A 35 8.96 8.85 4.31
C ILE A 35 9.94 7.85 4.93
N LEU A 36 10.64 7.07 4.12
CA LEU A 36 11.68 6.16 4.59
C LEU A 36 13.07 6.55 4.10
N ARG A 37 14.08 6.08 4.84
CA ARG A 37 15.50 6.09 4.45
C ARG A 37 16.11 4.75 4.85
N ILE A 38 16.80 4.09 3.92
CA ILE A 38 17.34 2.73 4.11
C ILE A 38 18.49 2.75 5.11
N ASP A 39 19.53 3.54 4.82
CA ASP A 39 20.78 3.65 5.58
C ASP A 39 21.26 5.12 5.64
N GLU A 40 22.45 5.38 6.18
CA GLU A 40 22.96 6.75 6.37
C GLU A 40 23.24 7.49 5.04
N GLU A 41 23.61 6.76 3.99
CA GLU A 41 23.91 7.32 2.66
C GLU A 41 22.68 7.41 1.74
N GLY A 42 21.59 6.75 2.14
CA GLY A 42 20.35 6.71 1.39
C GLY A 42 19.59 8.04 1.35
N GLU A 43 18.83 8.24 0.27
CA GLU A 43 17.89 9.35 0.17
C GLU A 43 16.56 9.05 0.90
N ARG A 44 15.77 10.10 1.12
CA ARG A 44 14.43 10.01 1.72
C ARG A 44 13.38 9.90 0.62
N ILE A 45 12.63 8.80 0.58
CA ILE A 45 11.59 8.58 -0.42
C ILE A 45 10.20 8.41 0.21
N PRO A 46 9.13 8.95 -0.40
CA PRO A 46 7.76 8.70 0.03
C PRO A 46 7.26 7.35 -0.46
N LEU A 47 6.54 6.62 0.37
CA LEU A 47 5.76 5.44 -0.03
C LEU A 47 4.39 5.47 0.66
N THR A 48 3.33 5.15 -0.07
CA THR A 48 1.99 5.09 0.51
C THR A 48 1.88 3.97 1.54
N ILE A 49 1.10 4.22 2.59
CA ILE A 49 0.66 3.18 3.52
C ILE A 49 -0.42 2.37 2.81
N ALA A 50 -0.04 1.25 2.22
CA ALA A 50 -0.97 0.36 1.53
C ALA A 50 -1.85 -0.40 2.54
N ASP A 51 -1.32 -0.72 3.73
CA ASP A 51 -2.12 -1.32 4.80
C ASP A 51 -1.53 -1.03 6.18
N TYR A 52 -2.33 -1.23 7.24
CA TYR A 52 -1.93 -1.09 8.62
C TYR A 52 -2.66 -2.10 9.52
N ASP A 53 -1.94 -2.66 10.49
CA ASP A 53 -2.52 -3.48 11.57
C ASP A 53 -2.19 -2.82 12.92
N ARG A 54 -3.22 -2.27 13.57
CA ARG A 54 -3.09 -1.59 14.86
C ARG A 54 -2.71 -2.52 16.00
N LYS A 55 -3.18 -3.77 15.96
CA LYS A 55 -2.94 -4.77 17.01
C LYS A 55 -1.52 -5.33 16.90
N LYS A 56 -1.08 -5.66 15.68
CA LYS A 56 0.28 -6.14 15.41
C LYS A 56 1.32 -5.02 15.37
N GLY A 57 0.88 -3.77 15.22
CA GLY A 57 1.76 -2.61 15.15
C GLY A 57 2.55 -2.53 13.86
N THR A 58 1.94 -2.92 12.74
CA THR A 58 2.63 -3.04 11.44
C THR A 58 2.05 -2.11 10.39
N ILE A 59 2.91 -1.63 9.51
CA ILE A 59 2.57 -0.89 8.30
C ILE A 59 3.00 -1.74 7.09
N THR A 60 2.16 -1.83 6.08
CA THR A 60 2.51 -2.42 4.79
C THR A 60 2.75 -1.31 3.78
N VAL A 61 3.88 -1.39 3.08
CA VAL A 61 4.18 -0.56 1.91
C VAL A 61 4.30 -1.47 0.69
N ILE A 62 3.86 -0.97 -0.46
CA ILE A 62 4.03 -1.61 -1.75
C ILE A 62 4.75 -0.62 -2.65
N PHE A 63 5.81 -1.08 -3.32
CA PHE A 63 6.64 -0.23 -4.15
C PHE A 63 7.10 -0.98 -5.39
N MET A 64 7.39 -0.20 -6.43
CA MET A 64 7.94 -0.69 -7.67
C MET A 64 9.42 -0.32 -7.78
N GLU A 65 10.23 -1.25 -8.25
CA GLU A 65 11.66 -1.08 -8.44
C GLU A 65 11.97 -0.24 -9.68
N VAL A 66 11.92 1.08 -9.54
CA VAL A 66 12.11 2.04 -10.66
C VAL A 66 13.46 2.75 -10.66
N GLY A 67 14.10 2.89 -9.49
CA GLY A 67 15.36 3.64 -9.34
C GLY A 67 16.29 3.05 -8.29
N LYS A 68 17.40 3.75 -8.03
CA LYS A 68 18.47 3.32 -7.09
C LYS A 68 17.90 2.86 -5.75
N THR A 69 17.16 3.74 -5.07
CA THR A 69 16.66 3.49 -3.70
C THR A 69 15.62 2.38 -3.66
N THR A 70 14.67 2.34 -4.59
CA THR A 70 13.67 1.25 -4.62
C THR A 70 14.28 -0.10 -4.98
N LYS A 71 15.31 -0.15 -5.84
CA LYS A 71 16.04 -1.38 -6.16
C LYS A 71 16.82 -1.88 -4.95
N GLN A 72 17.50 -0.98 -4.22
CA GLN A 72 18.18 -1.32 -2.97
C GLN A 72 17.19 -1.77 -1.88
N LEU A 73 16.03 -1.11 -1.76
CA LEU A 73 14.95 -1.55 -0.86
C LEU A 73 14.49 -2.97 -1.22
N GLY A 74 14.40 -3.25 -2.52
CA GLY A 74 14.11 -4.55 -3.12
C GLY A 74 15.14 -5.64 -2.82
N THR A 75 16.36 -5.33 -2.37
CA THR A 75 17.35 -6.34 -1.97
C THR A 75 17.27 -6.73 -0.50
N LEU A 76 16.62 -5.92 0.35
CA LEU A 76 16.50 -6.19 1.78
C LEU A 76 15.67 -7.45 2.06
N LYS A 77 15.97 -8.15 3.15
CA LYS A 77 15.34 -9.40 3.58
C LYS A 77 14.50 -9.18 4.85
N VAL A 78 13.67 -10.17 5.16
CA VAL A 78 12.99 -10.23 6.46
C VAL A 78 14.05 -10.25 7.57
N GLY A 79 13.85 -9.46 8.62
CA GLY A 79 14.80 -9.23 9.71
C GLY A 79 15.72 -8.02 9.50
N ASP A 80 15.91 -7.55 8.26
CA ASP A 80 16.65 -6.31 8.00
C ASP A 80 15.86 -5.10 8.54
N LYS A 81 16.58 -3.99 8.75
CA LYS A 81 16.01 -2.80 9.38
C LYS A 81 16.22 -1.57 8.52
N LEU A 82 15.18 -0.76 8.43
CA LEU A 82 15.22 0.58 7.84
C LEU A 82 15.69 1.57 8.90
N LEU A 83 16.63 2.44 8.53
CA LEU A 83 17.16 3.44 9.43
C LEU A 83 16.08 4.43 9.87
N ASN A 84 15.33 4.99 8.92
CA ASN A 84 14.25 5.93 9.20
C ASN A 84 12.94 5.52 8.52
N PHE A 85 11.84 5.77 9.22
CA PHE A 85 10.49 5.51 8.75
C PHE A 85 9.56 6.49 9.48
N ALA A 86 9.18 7.56 8.79
CA ALA A 86 8.48 8.70 9.38
C ALA A 86 7.04 8.78 8.86
N GLY A 87 6.08 8.85 9.77
CA GLY A 87 4.67 9.08 9.46
C GLY A 87 3.71 8.73 10.61
N PRO A 88 2.41 8.60 10.33
CA PRO A 88 1.80 8.81 9.02
C PRO A 88 1.87 10.29 8.60
N LEU A 89 2.03 10.55 7.31
CA LEU A 89 2.10 11.88 6.70
C LEU A 89 0.99 12.06 5.67
N GLY A 90 0.73 13.32 5.31
CA GLY A 90 -0.34 13.68 4.39
C GLY A 90 -1.70 13.77 5.08
N VAL A 91 -2.66 14.33 4.34
CA VAL A 91 -4.06 14.43 4.76
C VAL A 91 -4.74 13.10 4.45
N ALA A 92 -5.52 12.59 5.40
CA ALA A 92 -6.30 11.38 5.17
C ALA A 92 -7.37 11.63 4.10
N SER A 93 -7.72 10.58 3.35
CA SER A 93 -8.88 10.63 2.47
C SER A 93 -10.15 10.96 3.25
N GLU A 94 -11.05 11.73 2.65
CA GLU A 94 -12.37 12.00 3.21
C GLU A 94 -13.24 10.74 3.08
N ILE A 95 -13.55 10.12 4.23
CA ILE A 95 -14.35 8.90 4.29
C ILE A 95 -15.68 9.21 4.96
N GLU A 96 -16.74 9.21 4.17
CA GLU A 96 -18.11 9.38 4.63
C GLU A 96 -19.02 8.36 3.93
N LYS A 97 -20.33 8.40 4.26
CA LYS A 97 -21.34 7.61 3.56
C LYS A 97 -21.92 8.43 2.40
N TYR A 98 -21.29 8.31 1.24
CA TYR A 98 -21.68 8.97 0.00
C TYR A 98 -22.78 8.24 -0.78
N GLY A 99 -22.97 6.93 -0.54
CA GLY A 99 -23.87 6.09 -1.33
C GLY A 99 -23.06 5.13 -2.19
N THR A 100 -22.99 5.38 -3.50
CA THR A 100 -22.17 4.57 -4.43
C THR A 100 -20.83 5.25 -4.70
N CYS A 101 -19.73 4.53 -4.49
CA CYS A 101 -18.37 4.99 -4.75
C CYS A 101 -17.71 4.12 -5.82
N ILE A 102 -17.23 4.74 -6.91
CA ILE A 102 -16.45 4.06 -7.94
C ILE A 102 -14.97 4.32 -7.70
N MET A 103 -14.21 3.25 -7.51
CA MET A 103 -12.80 3.28 -7.13
C MET A 103 -11.96 2.69 -8.27
N ILE A 104 -11.11 3.51 -8.88
CA ILE A 104 -10.33 3.11 -10.06
C ILE A 104 -8.84 3.08 -9.70
N GLY A 105 -8.18 1.94 -9.91
CA GLY A 105 -6.77 1.73 -9.59
C GLY A 105 -6.03 1.09 -10.73
N GLY A 106 -4.89 1.67 -11.12
CA GLY A 106 -4.05 1.15 -12.20
C GLY A 106 -2.64 0.78 -11.73
N GLY A 107 -2.20 -0.45 -11.99
CA GLY A 107 -0.87 -0.93 -11.62
C GLY A 107 -0.54 -0.67 -10.15
N VAL A 108 0.59 -0.02 -9.86
CA VAL A 108 1.00 0.31 -8.48
C VAL A 108 -0.01 1.23 -7.77
N GLY A 109 -0.83 1.97 -8.51
CA GLY A 109 -1.93 2.78 -8.00
C GLY A 109 -3.04 1.99 -7.29
N ILE A 110 -3.06 0.66 -7.40
CA ILE A 110 -3.98 -0.18 -6.62
C ILE A 110 -3.56 -0.22 -5.14
N ALA A 111 -2.27 -0.11 -4.82
CA ALA A 111 -1.78 -0.09 -3.45
C ALA A 111 -2.32 1.08 -2.60
N PRO A 112 -2.27 2.35 -3.06
CA PRO A 112 -2.89 3.46 -2.33
C PRO A 112 -4.43 3.39 -2.34
N LEU A 113 -5.04 2.70 -3.30
CA LEU A 113 -6.49 2.54 -3.41
C LEU A 113 -7.06 1.61 -2.35
N TYR A 114 -6.36 0.52 -2.04
CA TYR A 114 -6.82 -0.52 -1.12
C TYR A 114 -7.34 -0.02 0.24
N PRO A 115 -6.60 0.80 1.00
CA PRO A 115 -7.10 1.27 2.29
C PRO A 115 -8.33 2.18 2.13
N ILE A 116 -8.45 2.92 1.02
CA ILE A 116 -9.60 3.79 0.76
C ILE A 116 -10.85 2.96 0.48
N VAL A 117 -10.75 1.95 -0.39
CA VAL A 117 -11.83 0.98 -0.69
C VAL A 117 -12.35 0.36 0.62
N ARG A 118 -11.43 -0.13 1.46
CA ARG A 118 -11.78 -0.72 2.76
C ARG A 118 -12.53 0.24 3.67
N GLU A 119 -12.04 1.47 3.83
CA GLU A 119 -12.67 2.42 4.76
C GLU A 119 -14.00 2.95 4.20
N LEU A 120 -14.14 3.16 2.88
CA LEU A 120 -15.43 3.49 2.25
C LEU A 120 -16.46 2.37 2.43
N LYS A 121 -16.05 1.10 2.28
CA LYS A 121 -16.93 -0.03 2.52
C LYS A 121 -17.41 -0.09 3.97
N LYS A 122 -16.49 0.10 4.93
CA LYS A 122 -16.82 0.16 6.36
C LYS A 122 -17.74 1.34 6.71
N ALA A 123 -17.64 2.45 5.97
CA ALA A 123 -18.55 3.60 6.12
C ALA A 123 -19.97 3.33 5.57
N GLY A 124 -20.20 2.16 4.95
CA GLY A 124 -21.52 1.75 4.48
C GLY A 124 -21.86 2.21 3.08
N ASN A 125 -20.84 2.44 2.24
CA ASN A 125 -21.02 2.70 0.81
C ASN A 125 -21.19 1.40 0.01
N HIS A 126 -21.87 1.50 -1.14
CA HIS A 126 -21.79 0.53 -2.23
C HIS A 126 -20.50 0.83 -3.03
N VAL A 127 -19.54 -0.09 -3.01
CA VAL A 127 -18.21 0.15 -3.59
C VAL A 127 -18.02 -0.66 -4.85
N ILE A 128 -17.80 0.03 -5.97
CA ILE A 128 -17.49 -0.57 -7.26
C ILE A 128 -16.00 -0.33 -7.53
N SER A 129 -15.22 -1.39 -7.63
CA SER A 129 -13.78 -1.28 -7.90
C SER A 129 -13.46 -1.65 -9.34
N ILE A 130 -12.65 -0.83 -10.00
CA ILE A 130 -12.13 -1.08 -11.35
C ILE A 130 -10.61 -1.13 -11.28
N LEU A 131 -10.03 -2.30 -11.54
CA LEU A 131 -8.59 -2.54 -11.49
C LEU A 131 -8.03 -2.68 -12.91
N GLY A 132 -7.13 -1.78 -13.26
CA GLY A 132 -6.41 -1.77 -14.54
C GLY A 132 -4.97 -2.28 -14.39
N ALA A 133 -4.52 -3.11 -15.32
CA ALA A 133 -3.12 -3.48 -15.47
C ALA A 133 -2.75 -3.66 -16.93
N ARG A 134 -1.45 -3.54 -17.27
CA ARG A 134 -1.00 -3.77 -18.65
C ARG A 134 -1.19 -5.21 -19.11
N ASN A 135 -1.12 -6.15 -18.17
CA ASN A 135 -1.36 -7.57 -18.40
C ASN A 135 -1.72 -8.26 -17.09
N LYS A 136 -2.15 -9.52 -17.20
CA LYS A 136 -2.60 -10.32 -16.05
C LYS A 136 -1.53 -10.52 -14.96
N SER A 137 -0.23 -10.60 -15.30
CA SER A 137 0.82 -10.85 -14.30
C SER A 137 1.15 -9.62 -13.44
N LEU A 138 0.67 -8.43 -13.83
CA LEU A 138 0.84 -7.18 -13.10
C LEU A 138 -0.36 -6.83 -12.21
N LEU A 139 -1.43 -7.63 -12.25
CA LEU A 139 -2.55 -7.48 -11.31
C LEU A 139 -2.09 -7.81 -9.89
N MET A 140 -2.55 -7.01 -8.94
CA MET A 140 -2.19 -7.14 -7.53
C MET A 140 -3.36 -6.74 -6.65
N LEU A 141 -3.42 -7.33 -5.46
CA LEU A 141 -4.44 -7.04 -4.45
C LEU A 141 -5.89 -7.32 -4.89
N GLU A 142 -6.11 -8.13 -5.93
CA GLU A 142 -7.47 -8.43 -6.43
C GLU A 142 -8.36 -8.98 -5.32
N LYS A 143 -7.87 -9.98 -4.58
CA LYS A 143 -8.60 -10.60 -3.46
C LYS A 143 -8.83 -9.62 -2.32
N GLU A 144 -7.80 -8.84 -1.97
CA GLU A 144 -7.88 -7.85 -0.91
C GLU A 144 -8.87 -6.72 -1.27
N ILE A 145 -8.95 -6.30 -2.52
CA ILE A 145 -9.92 -5.31 -3.01
C ILE A 145 -11.33 -5.91 -3.08
N GLU A 146 -11.46 -7.13 -3.59
CA GLU A 146 -12.73 -7.86 -3.73
C GLU A 146 -13.42 -8.01 -2.37
N GLU A 147 -12.67 -8.30 -1.30
CA GLU A 147 -13.20 -8.41 0.07
C GLU A 147 -13.98 -7.17 0.53
N PHE A 148 -13.61 -5.99 0.02
CA PHE A 148 -14.22 -4.71 0.39
C PHE A 148 -14.98 -4.03 -0.77
N SER A 149 -15.24 -4.75 -1.86
CA SER A 149 -16.01 -4.23 -2.99
C SER A 149 -17.32 -5.00 -3.12
N ASP A 150 -18.40 -4.32 -3.50
CA ASP A 150 -19.66 -4.96 -3.90
C ASP A 150 -19.57 -5.49 -5.33
N GLU A 151 -18.79 -4.80 -6.17
CA GLU A 151 -18.53 -5.16 -7.56
C GLU A 151 -17.04 -4.96 -7.87
N LEU A 152 -16.45 -5.91 -8.59
CA LEU A 152 -15.07 -5.83 -9.05
C LEU A 152 -15.01 -6.05 -10.57
N HIS A 153 -14.45 -5.07 -11.28
CA HIS A 153 -14.14 -5.16 -12.69
C HIS A 153 -12.62 -5.13 -12.88
N ILE A 154 -12.11 -6.07 -13.66
CA ILE A 154 -10.69 -6.15 -14.00
C ILE A 154 -10.54 -5.86 -15.48
N CYS A 155 -9.58 -5.00 -15.83
CA CYS A 155 -9.25 -4.64 -17.20
C CYS A 155 -7.74 -4.85 -17.42
N THR A 156 -7.40 -5.61 -18.48
CA THR A 156 -6.04 -5.72 -19.00
C THR A 156 -5.94 -5.07 -20.37
N ASP A 157 -4.77 -4.53 -20.71
CA ASP A 157 -4.55 -3.94 -22.04
C ASP A 157 -4.44 -5.02 -23.14
N ASP A 158 -4.02 -6.25 -22.78
CA ASP A 158 -3.85 -7.42 -23.65
C ASP A 158 -4.98 -8.47 -23.58
#